data_AF-A0A7S2PF84-F1
#
_entry.id   AF-A0A7S2PF84-F1
#
_cell.length_a   1.000
_cell.length_b   1.000
_cell.length_c   1.000
_cell.angle_alpha   90.00
_cell.angle_beta   90.00
_cell.angle_gamma   90.00
#
_symmetry.space_group_name_H-M   'P 1'
#
loop_
_entity.id
_entity.type
_entity.pdbx_description
1 polymer ?
#
loop_
_entity_poly.entity_id
_entity_poly.type
_entity_poly.pdbx_seq_one_letter_code
_entity_poly.pdbx_strand_id
1 'polypeptide(L)'
;RYMSLWWQLKPPASTEEMTQVEDSDEHVVLTAADRKTKTATIGMILVPKVCIALYLWLLGARWLVATTSFQDLLLNAVALAFITELDELLYHALVPEDIQVLVQSYKLSRTQPVRDQGNGAETDDEWITRNRDRRLIYRMAAMLLTMVVILGIPFVYIRYLQQVLPGYRWDVHGPCEARLDRLMGEI
;
A
#
# COMPACT_ATOMS: atom_id res chain seq x y z
N ARG A 1 -8.37 -2.07 -5.73
CA ARG A 1 -9.56 -2.83 -6.22
C ARG A 1 -9.18 -4.25 -6.67
N TYR A 2 -8.00 -4.43 -7.29
CA TYR A 2 -7.51 -5.74 -7.77
C TYR A 2 -7.12 -6.73 -6.66
N MET A 3 -6.47 -6.29 -5.56
CA MET A 3 -6.14 -7.19 -4.44
C MET A 3 -7.39 -7.82 -3.77
N SER A 4 -8.46 -7.04 -3.59
CA SER A 4 -9.72 -7.57 -3.03
C SER A 4 -10.42 -8.54 -3.97
N LEU A 5 -10.26 -8.38 -5.29
CA LEU A 5 -10.74 -9.34 -6.29
C LEU A 5 -9.93 -10.62 -6.21
N TRP A 6 -8.60 -10.50 -6.19
CA TRP A 6 -7.67 -11.62 -6.09
C TRP A 6 -7.89 -12.50 -4.85
N TRP A 7 -8.23 -11.89 -3.71
CA TRP A 7 -8.59 -12.62 -2.49
C TRP A 7 -9.86 -13.47 -2.66
N GLN A 8 -10.82 -13.00 -3.45
CA GLN A 8 -12.13 -13.64 -3.63
C GLN A 8 -12.14 -14.75 -4.70
N LEU A 9 -11.05 -14.96 -5.45
CA LEU A 9 -10.96 -16.07 -6.39
C LEU A 9 -11.06 -17.41 -5.64
N LYS A 10 -11.96 -18.29 -6.07
CA LYS A 10 -12.09 -19.65 -5.53
C LYS A 10 -10.89 -20.51 -5.96
N PRO A 11 -10.51 -21.53 -5.15
CA PRO A 11 -9.54 -22.53 -5.58
C PRO A 11 -10.13 -23.31 -6.77
N PRO A 12 -9.33 -23.59 -7.82
CA PRO A 12 -9.80 -24.34 -8.99
C PRO A 12 -10.15 -25.79 -8.62
N ALA A 13 -11.19 -26.36 -9.23
CA ALA A 13 -11.53 -27.78 -9.06
C ALA A 13 -10.70 -28.69 -9.99
N SER A 14 -10.18 -28.15 -11.10
CA SER A 14 -9.23 -28.82 -12.00
C SER A 14 -8.29 -27.80 -12.70
N THR A 15 -7.16 -28.27 -13.25
CA THR A 15 -6.18 -27.41 -13.94
C THR A 15 -6.70 -26.85 -15.26
N GLU A 16 -7.65 -27.52 -15.93
CA GLU A 16 -8.29 -27.01 -17.15
C GLU A 16 -9.23 -25.83 -16.88
N GLU A 17 -9.80 -25.71 -15.67
CA GLU A 17 -10.65 -24.56 -15.26
C GLU A 17 -9.84 -23.31 -14.86
N MET A 18 -8.51 -23.39 -14.72
CA MET A 18 -7.68 -22.21 -14.43
C MET A 18 -7.59 -21.24 -15.62
N THR A 19 -7.87 -21.76 -16.82
CA THR A 19 -7.83 -21.06 -18.10
C THR A 19 -8.98 -21.59 -18.93
N GLN A 20 -10.20 -21.14 -18.68
CA GLN A 20 -11.28 -21.42 -19.62
C GLN A 20 -11.95 -20.16 -20.17
N VAL A 21 -11.78 -20.09 -21.50
CA VAL A 21 -12.59 -19.49 -22.54
C VAL A 21 -12.43 -17.97 -22.74
N GLU A 22 -11.52 -17.67 -23.67
CA GLU A 22 -11.75 -16.89 -24.91
C GLU A 22 -13.18 -16.35 -25.05
N ASP A 23 -13.46 -15.23 -24.39
CA ASP A 23 -14.66 -14.43 -24.65
C ASP A 23 -14.23 -13.29 -25.56
N SER A 24 -14.55 -13.43 -26.85
CA SER A 24 -14.43 -12.43 -27.92
C SER A 24 -13.17 -11.55 -27.90
N ASP A 25 -12.17 -11.97 -28.69
CA ASP A 25 -11.00 -11.19 -29.15
C ASP A 25 -10.33 -10.26 -28.11
N GLU A 26 -9.14 -10.70 -27.67
CA GLU A 26 -8.03 -9.88 -27.12
C GLU A 26 -7.72 -9.99 -25.60
N HIS A 27 -8.59 -10.56 -24.75
CA HIS A 27 -8.32 -10.63 -23.30
C HIS A 27 -8.47 -12.03 -22.66
N VAL A 28 -7.42 -12.47 -21.94
CA VAL A 28 -7.42 -13.72 -21.17
C VAL A 28 -8.01 -13.46 -19.78
N VAL A 29 -9.11 -14.13 -19.44
CA VAL A 29 -9.79 -13.95 -18.15
C VAL A 29 -9.35 -14.99 -17.13
N LEU A 30 -8.79 -14.53 -16.01
CA LEU A 30 -8.40 -15.39 -14.89
C LEU A 30 -9.60 -15.60 -13.95
N THR A 31 -10.20 -16.79 -13.99
CA THR A 31 -11.39 -17.17 -13.20
C THR A 31 -11.06 -17.87 -11.87
N ALA A 32 -9.92 -18.56 -11.78
CA ALA A 32 -9.50 -19.28 -10.58
C ALA A 32 -8.00 -19.13 -10.30
N ALA A 33 -7.61 -19.22 -9.02
CA ALA A 33 -6.21 -19.14 -8.60
C ALA A 33 -5.93 -20.09 -7.43
N ASP A 34 -4.88 -20.89 -7.54
CA ASP A 34 -4.50 -21.84 -6.51
C ASP A 34 -4.01 -21.16 -5.22
N ARG A 35 -4.28 -21.79 -4.07
CA ARG A 35 -3.90 -21.27 -2.75
C ARG A 35 -2.38 -21.14 -2.61
N LYS A 36 -1.60 -22.04 -3.23
CA LYS A 36 -0.13 -21.98 -3.18
C LYS A 36 0.40 -20.76 -3.92
N THR A 37 -0.09 -20.50 -5.13
CA THR A 37 0.24 -19.30 -5.89
C THR A 37 -0.13 -18.05 -5.11
N LYS A 38 -1.27 -18.04 -4.42
CA LYS A 38 -1.63 -16.90 -3.55
C LYS A 38 -0.64 -16.67 -2.42
N THR A 39 -0.32 -17.72 -1.66
CA THR A 39 0.66 -17.59 -0.57
C THR A 39 2.05 -17.20 -1.08
N ALA A 40 2.46 -17.71 -2.25
CA ALA A 40 3.74 -17.39 -2.86
C ALA A 40 3.80 -15.92 -3.32
N THR A 41 2.78 -15.41 -4.00
CA THR A 41 2.72 -13.99 -4.40
C THR A 41 2.75 -13.07 -3.19
N ILE A 42 2.01 -13.38 -2.12
CA ILE A 42 2.04 -12.58 -0.90
C ILE A 42 3.43 -12.65 -0.24
N GLY A 43 3.94 -13.85 -0.01
CA GLY A 43 5.18 -14.06 0.75
C GLY A 43 6.44 -13.60 0.00
N MET A 44 6.48 -13.78 -1.32
CA MET A 44 7.68 -13.54 -2.12
C MET A 44 7.72 -12.14 -2.74
N ILE A 45 6.57 -11.50 -2.96
CA ILE A 45 6.51 -10.20 -3.64
C ILE A 45 5.98 -9.12 -2.71
N LEU A 46 4.80 -9.34 -2.10
CA LEU A 46 4.15 -8.31 -1.29
C LEU A 46 4.91 -8.05 0.02
N VAL A 47 5.32 -9.10 0.73
CA VAL A 47 6.03 -8.97 2.01
C VAL A 47 7.35 -8.22 1.85
N PRO A 48 8.27 -8.59 0.93
CA PRO A 48 9.50 -7.82 0.73
C PRO A 48 9.25 -6.37 0.35
N LYS A 49 8.28 -6.09 -0.53
CA LYS A 49 7.92 -4.72 -0.93
C LYS A 49 7.42 -3.90 0.26
N VAL A 50 6.58 -4.48 1.11
CA VAL A 50 6.12 -3.82 2.34
C VAL A 50 7.27 -3.62 3.34
N CYS A 51 8.15 -4.59 3.51
CA CYS A 51 9.32 -4.46 4.37
C CYS A 51 10.26 -3.34 3.92
N ILE A 52 10.55 -3.26 2.62
CA ILE A 52 11.37 -2.17 2.03
C ILE A 52 10.68 -0.82 2.24
N ALA A 53 9.36 -0.73 1.98
CA ALA A 53 8.61 0.50 2.18
C ALA A 53 8.62 0.96 3.66
N LEU A 54 8.43 0.04 4.61
CA LEU A 54 8.51 0.34 6.04
C LEU A 54 9.92 0.77 6.47
N TYR A 55 10.95 0.12 5.94
CA TYR A 55 12.34 0.46 6.20
C TYR A 55 12.70 1.85 5.67
N LEU A 56 12.32 2.15 4.42
CA LEU A 56 12.50 3.46 3.80
C LEU A 56 11.69 4.53 4.53
N TRP A 57 10.49 4.22 5.00
CA TRP A 57 9.69 5.16 5.78
C TRP A 57 10.38 5.53 7.10
N LEU A 58 10.86 4.55 7.86
CA LEU A 58 11.56 4.77 9.14
C LEU A 58 12.89 5.51 8.95
N LEU A 59 13.75 5.01 8.06
CA LEU A 59 15.05 5.61 7.84
C LEU A 59 14.97 6.94 7.11
N GLY A 60 14.13 7.04 6.07
CA GLY A 60 13.90 8.27 5.34
C GLY A 60 13.41 9.39 6.26
N ALA A 61 12.42 9.11 7.11
CA ALA A 61 11.94 10.07 8.10
C ALA A 61 13.07 10.48 9.08
N ARG A 62 13.86 9.52 9.58
CA ARG A 62 15.00 9.82 10.46
C ARG A 62 16.03 10.72 9.78
N TRP A 63 16.37 10.42 8.53
CA TRP A 63 17.40 11.11 7.78
C TRP A 63 16.98 12.53 7.42
N LEU A 64 15.73 12.71 7.03
CA LEU A 64 15.11 14.02 6.80
C LEU A 64 15.15 14.91 8.06
N VAL A 65 14.76 14.35 9.22
CA VAL A 65 14.73 15.11 10.49
C VAL A 65 16.14 15.49 10.98
N ALA A 66 17.17 14.70 10.67
CA ALA A 66 18.55 15.01 11.05
C ALA A 66 19.19 16.13 10.21
N THR A 67 18.56 16.54 9.11
CA THR A 67 19.11 17.52 8.17
C THR A 67 18.86 18.94 8.67
N THR A 68 19.91 19.75 8.83
CA THR A 68 19.84 21.12 9.38
C THR A 68 19.74 22.21 8.31
N SER A 69 20.15 21.92 7.08
CA SER A 69 20.11 22.84 5.94
C SER A 69 18.89 22.57 5.06
N PHE A 70 18.19 23.61 4.63
CA PHE A 70 17.01 23.48 3.78
C PHE A 70 17.34 22.87 2.40
N GLN A 71 18.50 23.24 1.82
CA GLN A 71 18.94 22.70 0.53
C GLN A 71 19.17 21.19 0.61
N ASP A 72 19.83 20.74 1.67
CA ASP A 72 20.10 19.32 1.89
C ASP A 72 18.81 18.55 2.17
N LEU A 73 17.86 19.17 2.86
CA LEU A 73 16.56 18.58 3.13
C LEU A 73 15.79 18.32 1.83
N LEU A 74 15.79 19.28 0.91
CA LEU A 74 15.20 19.12 -0.41
C LEU A 74 15.89 18.01 -1.21
N LEU A 75 17.23 17.99 -1.22
CA LEU A 75 18.00 17.01 -1.99
C LEU A 75 17.79 15.58 -1.45
N ASN A 76 17.75 15.42 -0.13
CA ASN A 76 17.45 14.16 0.54
C ASN A 76 16.01 13.70 0.30
N ALA A 77 15.05 14.63 0.29
CA ALA A 77 13.65 14.33 -0.03
C ALA A 77 13.48 13.83 -1.47
N VAL A 78 14.10 14.51 -2.45
CA VAL A 78 14.05 14.12 -3.87
C VAL A 78 14.73 12.77 -4.09
N ALA A 79 15.88 12.53 -3.45
CA ALA A 79 16.56 11.24 -3.51
C ALA A 79 15.68 10.10 -2.97
N LEU A 80 14.96 10.33 -1.87
CA LEU A 80 14.05 9.33 -1.30
C LEU A 80 12.86 9.07 -2.24
N ALA A 81 12.28 10.11 -2.85
CA ALA A 81 11.21 9.97 -3.84
C ALA A 81 11.67 9.15 -5.05
N PHE A 82 12.88 9.40 -5.54
CA PHE A 82 13.47 8.61 -6.61
C PHE A 82 13.63 7.13 -6.22
N ILE A 83 14.12 6.83 -5.01
CA ILE A 83 14.26 5.45 -4.53
C ILE A 83 12.90 4.74 -4.47
N THR A 84 11.81 5.44 -4.14
CA THR A 84 10.47 4.85 -4.10
C THR A 84 9.87 4.57 -5.46
N GLU A 85 10.34 5.22 -6.53
CA GLU A 85 9.88 5.00 -7.91
C GLU A 85 10.83 4.05 -8.70
N LEU A 86 11.98 3.72 -8.11
CA LEU A 86 13.03 2.94 -8.76
C LEU A 86 12.56 1.53 -9.13
N ASP A 87 11.70 0.89 -8.34
CA ASP A 87 11.19 -0.45 -8.62
C ASP A 87 10.29 -0.49 -9.86
N GLU A 88 9.48 0.55 -10.07
CA GLU A 88 8.67 0.70 -11.29
C GLU A 88 9.54 0.99 -12.52
N LEU A 89 10.57 1.82 -12.36
CA LEU A 89 11.53 2.10 -13.44
C LEU A 89 12.30 0.83 -13.85
N LEU A 90 12.76 0.05 -12.87
CA LEU A 90 13.43 -1.22 -13.14
C LEU A 90 12.50 -2.23 -13.81
N TYR A 91 11.23 -2.28 -13.42
CA TYR A 91 10.26 -3.14 -14.09
C TYR A 91 10.15 -2.79 -15.58
N HIS A 92 9.99 -1.51 -15.91
CA HIS A 92 9.91 -1.07 -17.31
C HIS A 92 11.21 -1.27 -18.08
N ALA A 93 12.38 -1.15 -17.44
CA ALA A 93 13.67 -1.29 -18.09
C ALA A 93 14.13 -2.75 -18.27
N LEU A 94 13.79 -3.63 -17.32
CA LEU A 94 14.28 -5.02 -17.29
C LEU A 94 13.31 -6.03 -17.88
N VAL A 95 12.00 -5.73 -17.90
CA VAL A 95 10.98 -6.65 -18.42
C VAL A 95 10.73 -6.36 -19.90
N PRO A 96 10.96 -7.33 -20.82
CA PRO A 96 10.67 -7.17 -22.24
C PRO A 96 9.22 -6.77 -22.54
N GLU A 97 9.02 -6.00 -23.62
CA GLU A 97 7.69 -5.50 -24.03
C GLU A 97 6.66 -6.63 -24.22
N ASP A 98 7.07 -7.78 -24.75
CA ASP A 98 6.18 -8.93 -24.96
C ASP A 98 5.52 -9.40 -23.66
N ILE A 99 6.28 -9.42 -22.56
CA ILE A 99 5.76 -9.82 -21.25
C ILE A 99 4.85 -8.73 -20.68
N GLN A 100 5.15 -7.46 -20.92
CA GLN A 100 4.30 -6.35 -20.48
C GLN A 100 2.95 -6.37 -21.19
N VAL A 101 2.93 -6.60 -22.51
CA VAL A 101 1.70 -6.75 -23.31
C VAL A 101 0.90 -7.97 -22.84
N LEU A 102 1.58 -9.09 -22.57
CA LEU A 102 0.95 -10.29 -22.03
C LEU A 102 0.32 -10.03 -20.64
N VAL A 103 0.97 -9.27 -19.76
CA VAL A 103 0.41 -8.90 -18.45
C VAL A 103 -0.82 -7.99 -18.63
N GLN A 104 -0.80 -7.08 -19.60
CA GLN A 104 -1.91 -6.16 -19.89
C GLN A 104 -3.13 -6.87 -20.49
N SER A 105 -2.94 -7.99 -21.21
CA SER A 105 -4.05 -8.77 -21.78
C SER A 105 -4.80 -9.59 -20.72
N TYR A 106 -4.24 -9.80 -19.53
CA TYR A 106 -4.93 -10.50 -18.44
C TYR A 106 -5.95 -9.62 -17.73
N LYS A 107 -7.22 -10.03 -17.76
CA LYS A 107 -8.31 -9.37 -17.05
C LYS A 107 -8.81 -10.25 -15.90
N LEU A 108 -8.77 -9.72 -14.68
CA LEU A 108 -9.41 -10.37 -13.53
C LEU A 108 -10.91 -10.11 -13.55
N SER A 109 -11.70 -11.11 -13.95
CA SER A 109 -13.16 -11.03 -13.87
C SER A 109 -13.68 -11.67 -12.58
N ARG A 110 -14.70 -11.06 -12.00
CA ARG A 110 -15.42 -11.64 -10.86
C ARG A 110 -16.53 -12.49 -11.43
N THR A 111 -16.55 -13.79 -11.13
CA THR A 111 -17.71 -14.64 -11.40
C THR A 111 -18.91 -14.02 -10.69
N GLN A 112 -19.82 -13.40 -11.44
CA GLN A 112 -21.08 -12.96 -10.89
C GLN A 112 -21.93 -14.20 -10.67
N PRO A 113 -22.56 -14.37 -9.49
CA PRO A 113 -23.58 -15.40 -9.34
C PRO A 113 -24.70 -15.08 -10.34
N VAL A 114 -25.12 -16.07 -11.11
CA VAL A 114 -26.31 -15.99 -11.97
C VAL A 114 -27.47 -15.53 -11.10
N ARG A 115 -27.99 -14.32 -11.37
CA ARG A 115 -29.12 -13.75 -10.64
C ARG A 115 -30.37 -14.39 -11.24
N ASP A 116 -30.92 -15.40 -10.57
CA ASP A 116 -32.23 -15.93 -10.90
C ASP A 116 -33.26 -14.78 -10.88
N GLN A 117 -33.75 -14.40 -12.05
CA GLN A 117 -34.84 -13.45 -12.21
C GLN A 117 -36.16 -14.16 -11.88
N GLY A 118 -36.43 -14.36 -10.59
CA GLY A 118 -37.69 -14.88 -10.08
C GLY A 118 -38.24 -13.98 -8.98
N ASN A 119 -39.21 -13.13 -9.33
CA ASN A 119 -40.20 -12.47 -8.47
C ASN A 119 -39.72 -11.81 -7.15
N GLY A 120 -39.53 -10.48 -7.15
CA GLY A 120 -39.30 -9.75 -5.89
C GLY A 120 -39.07 -8.24 -6.02
N ALA A 121 -39.92 -7.51 -6.74
CA ALA A 121 -39.71 -6.07 -6.97
C ALA A 121 -39.89 -5.18 -5.70
N GLU A 122 -40.56 -5.65 -4.63
CA GLU A 122 -40.79 -4.85 -3.41
C GLU A 122 -39.73 -5.02 -2.30
N THR A 123 -38.89 -6.06 -2.34
CA THR A 123 -37.83 -6.29 -1.33
C THR A 123 -36.45 -5.76 -1.77
N ASP A 124 -36.33 -5.33 -3.02
CA ASP A 124 -35.06 -4.91 -3.60
C ASP A 124 -34.58 -3.54 -3.05
N ASP A 125 -35.47 -2.57 -2.81
CA ASP A 125 -35.07 -1.23 -2.35
C ASP A 125 -34.52 -1.23 -0.90
N GLU A 126 -35.12 -2.01 -0.01
CA GLU A 126 -34.65 -2.15 1.37
C GLU A 126 -33.33 -2.94 1.44
N TRP A 127 -33.16 -3.95 0.58
CA TRP A 127 -31.89 -4.69 0.47
C TRP A 127 -30.77 -3.81 -0.09
N ILE A 128 -31.05 -3.00 -1.13
CA ILE A 128 -30.08 -2.07 -1.74
C ILE A 128 -29.60 -1.03 -0.74
N THR A 129 -30.52 -0.38 -0.02
CA THR A 129 -30.20 0.65 0.98
C THR A 129 -29.38 0.07 2.14
N ARG A 130 -29.77 -1.06 2.72
CA ARG A 130 -29.02 -1.74 3.80
C ARG A 130 -27.60 -2.15 3.37
N ASN A 131 -27.43 -2.63 2.15
CA ASN A 131 -26.10 -2.99 1.63
C ASN A 131 -25.24 -1.77 1.31
N ARG A 132 -25.83 -0.62 1.00
CA ARG A 132 -25.13 0.65 0.78
C ARG A 132 -24.59 1.19 2.11
N ASP A 133 -25.40 1.15 3.16
CA ASP A 133 -25.02 1.65 4.47
C ASP A 133 -23.90 0.82 5.11
N ARG A 134 -23.96 -0.50 5.03
CA ARG A 134 -22.84 -1.36 5.46
C ARG A 134 -21.55 -1.03 4.72
N ARG A 135 -21.59 -0.82 3.39
CA ARG A 135 -20.39 -0.46 2.62
C ARG A 135 -19.84 0.90 3.03
N LEU A 136 -20.69 1.88 3.31
CA LEU A 136 -20.29 3.19 3.81
C LEU A 136 -19.63 3.06 5.19
N ILE A 137 -20.22 2.30 6.10
CA ILE A 137 -19.65 2.03 7.42
C ILE A 137 -18.28 1.36 7.31
N TYR A 138 -18.13 0.33 6.47
CA TYR A 138 -16.81 -0.31 6.27
C TYR A 138 -15.78 0.64 5.66
N ARG A 139 -16.18 1.51 4.73
CA ARG A 139 -15.29 2.53 4.16
C ARG A 139 -14.88 3.56 5.22
N MET A 140 -15.83 4.04 6.02
CA MET A 140 -15.55 4.97 7.11
C MET A 140 -14.66 4.35 8.17
N ALA A 141 -14.91 3.10 8.57
CA ALA A 141 -14.07 2.36 9.49
C ALA A 141 -12.66 2.14 8.94
N ALA A 142 -12.52 1.82 7.65
CA ALA A 142 -11.21 1.70 7.01
C ALA A 142 -10.46 3.05 6.98
N MET A 143 -11.14 4.15 6.65
CA MET A 143 -10.54 5.49 6.68
C MET A 143 -10.10 5.89 8.09
N LEU A 144 -10.94 5.64 9.09
CA LEU A 144 -10.61 5.89 10.50
C LEU A 144 -9.39 5.08 10.94
N LEU A 145 -9.37 3.78 10.62
CA LEU A 145 -8.24 2.91 10.91
C LEU A 145 -6.96 3.42 10.24
N THR A 146 -7.02 3.80 8.96
CA THR A 146 -5.86 4.35 8.26
C THR A 146 -5.37 5.65 8.91
N MET A 147 -6.27 6.53 9.34
CA MET A 147 -5.91 7.75 10.06
C MET A 147 -5.20 7.46 11.38
N VAL A 148 -5.73 6.51 12.18
CA VAL A 148 -5.11 6.08 13.44
C VAL A 148 -3.72 5.51 13.21
N VAL A 149 -3.54 4.73 12.14
CA VAL A 149 -2.24 4.17 11.78
C VAL A 149 -1.27 5.26 11.34
N ILE A 150 -1.69 6.15 10.43
CA ILE A 150 -0.84 7.22 9.88
C ILE A 150 -0.39 8.21 10.97
N LEU A 151 -1.22 8.51 11.96
CA LEU A 151 -0.86 9.42 13.06
C LEU A 151 -0.18 8.68 14.22
N GLY A 152 -0.63 7.45 14.52
CA GLY A 152 -0.17 6.66 15.64
C GLY A 152 1.26 6.17 15.47
N ILE A 153 1.65 5.69 14.28
CA ILE A 153 3.00 5.17 14.07
C ILE A 153 4.07 6.28 14.20
N PRO A 154 3.96 7.47 13.56
CA PRO A 154 4.90 8.56 13.81
C PRO A 154 4.92 9.02 15.26
N PHE A 155 3.76 9.06 15.93
CA PHE A 155 3.70 9.43 17.35
C PHE A 155 4.47 8.46 18.23
N VAL A 156 4.29 7.16 18.03
CA VAL A 156 5.05 6.10 18.71
C VAL A 156 6.54 6.23 18.37
N TYR A 157 6.88 6.48 17.12
CA TYR A 157 8.25 6.66 16.68
C TYR A 157 8.94 7.84 17.39
N ILE A 158 8.31 9.03 17.39
CA ILE A 158 8.83 10.23 18.08
C ILE A 158 9.00 9.96 19.58
N ARG A 159 8.04 9.25 20.20
CA ARG A 159 8.03 9.07 21.66
C ARG A 159 9.02 8.01 22.16
N TYR A 160 9.23 6.94 21.40
CA TYR A 160 9.99 5.75 21.85
C TYR A 160 11.22 5.42 21.01
N LEU A 161 11.21 5.73 19.71
CA LEU A 161 12.25 5.30 18.76
C LEU A 161 13.16 6.45 18.28
N GLN A 162 12.89 7.69 18.68
CA GLN A 162 13.70 8.84 18.31
C GLN A 162 15.05 8.84 19.06
N GLN A 163 16.07 8.25 18.44
CA GLN A 163 17.44 8.24 18.98
C GLN A 163 18.25 9.50 18.65
N VAL A 164 17.71 10.39 17.79
CA VAL A 164 18.43 11.60 17.33
C VAL A 164 18.42 12.69 18.42
N LEU A 165 17.46 12.68 19.34
CA LEU A 165 17.46 13.52 20.54
C LEU A 165 17.11 12.66 21.77
N PRO A 166 18.08 12.01 22.42
CA PRO A 166 17.83 11.30 23.68
C PRO A 166 17.28 12.30 24.71
N GLY A 167 16.06 12.03 25.21
CA GLY A 167 15.39 12.90 26.19
C GLY A 167 14.49 13.99 25.60
N TYR A 168 14.15 13.94 24.31
CA TYR A 168 13.21 14.88 23.69
C TYR A 168 11.83 14.88 24.40
N ARG A 169 11.53 15.97 25.10
CA ARG A 169 10.25 16.20 25.82
C ARG A 169 9.37 17.22 25.11
N TRP A 170 9.38 17.23 23.78
CA TRP A 170 8.77 18.32 22.97
C TRP A 170 9.36 19.70 23.28
N ASP A 171 10.55 19.70 23.89
CA ASP A 171 11.28 20.88 24.30
C ASP A 171 12.72 20.73 23.80
N VAL A 172 13.09 21.62 22.89
CA VAL A 172 14.46 21.72 22.35
C VAL A 172 15.31 22.71 23.14
N HIS A 173 14.73 23.41 24.13
CA HIS A 173 15.39 24.51 24.81
C HIS A 173 16.64 24.00 25.54
N GLY A 174 16.55 22.96 26.37
CA GLY A 174 17.70 22.43 27.11
C GLY A 174 18.91 22.05 26.24
N PRO A 175 18.76 21.24 25.18
CA PRO A 175 19.86 20.91 24.27
C PRO A 175 20.40 22.12 23.48
N CYS A 176 19.54 23.08 23.13
CA CYS A 176 19.95 24.28 22.38
C CYS A 176 20.59 25.35 23.27
N GLU A 177 20.21 25.45 24.54
CA GLU A 177 20.74 26.42 25.52
C GLU A 177 22.26 26.24 25.69
N ALA A 178 22.71 25.00 25.86
CA ALA A 178 24.14 24.66 25.94
C ALA A 178 24.93 25.01 24.65
N ARG A 179 24.27 25.03 23.48
CA ARG A 179 24.89 25.42 22.21
C ARG A 179 24.90 26.95 22.05
N LEU A 180 23.83 27.60 22.49
CA LEU A 180 23.66 29.06 22.43
C LEU A 180 24.67 29.76 23.35
N ASP A 181 24.91 29.23 24.56
CA ASP A 181 25.90 29.75 25.50
C ASP A 181 27.33 29.70 24.94
N ARG A 182 27.70 28.63 24.24
CA ARG A 182 29.00 28.57 23.54
C ARG A 182 29.12 29.61 22.43
N LEU A 183 28.06 29.80 21.65
CA LEU A 183 28.04 30.77 20.56
C LEU A 183 28.11 32.21 21.07
N MET A 184 27.48 32.53 22.20
CA MET A 184 27.56 33.86 22.81
C MET A 184 28.85 34.11 23.59
N GLY A 185 29.54 33.06 24.06
CA GLY A 185 30.84 33.19 24.75
C GLY A 185 32.05 33.37 23.81
N GLU A 186 31.88 33.11 22.51
CA GLU A 186 32.92 33.32 21.48
C GLU A 186 32.81 34.70 20.78
N ILE A 187 31.82 35.53 21.13
CA ILE A 187 31.60 36.91 20.63
C ILE A 187 32.09 37.92 21.67
#